data_AF-A0A8S3D360-F1
#
_entry.id   AF-A0A8S3D360-F1
#
_cell.length_a   1.000
_cell.length_b   1.000
_cell.length_c   1.000
_cell.angle_alpha   90.00
_cell.angle_beta   90.00
_cell.angle_gamma   90.00
#
_symmetry.space_group_name_H-M   'P 1'
#
loop_
_entity.id
_entity.type
_entity.pdbx_description
1 polymer ?
#
loop_
_entity_poly.entity_id
_entity_poly.type
_entity_poly.pdbx_seq_one_letter_code
_entity_poly.pdbx_strand_id
1 'polypeptide(L)'
;MQSFVQKHEPEFYKNTYITYKYNIQRADSFRNVVLYHLGGIYIDMDSGCNRSFEDLLATLEALDPDSPHLLAFLTDEGFGFLIYFIVSTAGHPLHKRLISRLHLFNYNFLFHYLTAYISAGPLYVIIQERLFKSSDQQVVRILTSTVTNYFVWRAEG
;
A
#
# COMPACT_ATOMS: atom_id res chain seq x y z
N MET A 1 -8.66 13.97 -2.55
CA MET A 1 -7.52 13.50 -1.73
C MET A 1 -7.44 14.25 -0.40
N GLN A 2 -7.11 15.55 -0.39
CA GLN A 2 -6.85 16.31 0.85
C GLN A 2 -8.01 16.30 1.85
N SER A 3 -9.24 16.59 1.41
CA SER A 3 -10.43 16.61 2.27
C SER A 3 -10.69 15.27 2.96
N PHE A 4 -10.43 14.14 2.27
CA PHE A 4 -10.55 12.81 2.84
C PHE A 4 -9.53 12.59 3.95
N VAL A 5 -8.25 12.91 3.70
CA VAL A 5 -7.20 12.79 4.72
C VAL A 5 -7.47 13.71 5.91
N GLN A 6 -7.88 14.96 5.67
CA GLN A 6 -8.21 15.90 6.74
C GLN A 6 -9.37 15.41 7.62
N LYS A 7 -10.38 14.75 7.03
CA LYS A 7 -11.54 14.21 7.74
C LYS A 7 -11.19 12.96 8.55
N HIS A 8 -10.43 12.04 7.95
CA HIS A 8 -10.19 10.71 8.52
C HIS A 8 -8.91 10.61 9.37
N GLU A 9 -7.90 11.44 9.08
CA GLU A 9 -6.58 11.43 9.72
C GLU A 9 -6.09 12.88 9.98
N PRO A 10 -6.80 13.68 10.80
CA PRO A 10 -6.56 15.12 10.93
C PRO A 10 -5.18 15.49 11.47
N GLU A 11 -4.61 14.69 12.37
CA GLU A 11 -3.28 14.94 12.93
C GLU A 11 -2.18 14.63 11.91
N PHE A 12 -2.29 13.51 11.20
CA PHE A 12 -1.40 13.20 10.08
C PHE A 12 -1.51 14.26 8.97
N TYR A 13 -2.74 14.74 8.69
CA TYR A 13 -2.97 15.80 7.71
C TYR A 13 -2.15 17.05 8.01
N LYS A 14 -2.28 17.58 9.23
CA LYS A 14 -1.63 18.82 9.67
C LYS A 14 -0.10 18.68 9.78
N ASN A 15 0.37 17.58 10.39
CA ASN A 15 1.77 17.46 10.79
C ASN A 15 2.67 16.94 9.66
N THR A 16 2.12 16.17 8.71
CA THR A 16 2.92 15.48 7.70
C THR A 16 2.38 15.66 6.29
N TYR A 17 1.09 15.43 6.07
CA TYR A 17 0.55 15.31 4.72
C TYR A 17 0.67 16.60 3.89
N ILE A 18 0.35 17.75 4.50
CA ILE A 18 0.46 19.05 3.84
C ILE A 18 1.91 19.54 3.72
N THR A 19 2.84 18.97 4.50
CA THR A 19 4.25 19.37 4.50
C THR A 19 5.09 18.61 3.46
N TYR A 20 4.53 17.58 2.82
CA TYR A 20 5.20 16.88 1.73
C TYR A 20 5.59 17.82 0.59
N LYS A 21 6.85 17.73 0.16
CA LYS A 21 7.40 18.53 -0.93
C LYS A 21 6.80 18.14 -2.28
N TYR A 22 6.58 16.85 -2.52
CA TYR A 22 6.16 16.32 -3.80
C TYR A 22 4.76 15.69 -3.76
N ASN A 23 4.02 15.80 -4.86
CA ASN A 23 2.68 15.21 -4.98
C ASN A 23 2.70 13.68 -4.89
N ILE A 24 3.77 13.03 -5.36
CA ILE A 24 3.90 11.58 -5.29
C ILE A 24 3.92 11.07 -3.83
N GLN A 25 4.54 11.80 -2.90
CA GLN A 25 4.52 11.45 -1.47
C GLN A 25 3.09 11.52 -0.89
N ARG A 26 2.29 12.50 -1.34
CA ARG A 26 0.88 12.61 -0.99
C ARG A 26 0.06 11.45 -1.56
N ALA A 27 0.32 11.02 -2.79
CA ALA A 27 -0.35 9.87 -3.39
C ALA A 27 0.02 8.55 -2.67
N ASP A 28 1.32 8.35 -2.41
CA ASP A 28 1.86 7.18 -1.73
C ASP A 28 1.34 7.03 -0.30
N SER A 29 1.25 8.14 0.44
CA SER A 29 0.64 8.12 1.77
C SER A 29 -0.89 7.96 1.70
N PHE A 30 -1.55 8.59 0.73
CA PHE A 30 -3.00 8.55 0.60
C PHE A 30 -3.53 7.14 0.32
N ARG A 31 -2.84 6.31 -0.48
CA ARG A 31 -3.28 4.93 -0.75
C ARG A 31 -3.49 4.14 0.55
N ASN A 32 -2.59 4.32 1.52
CA ASN A 32 -2.66 3.67 2.82
C ASN A 32 -3.80 4.22 3.68
N VAL A 33 -4.06 5.53 3.62
CA VAL A 33 -5.22 6.14 4.30
C VAL A 33 -6.53 5.61 3.73
N VAL A 34 -6.66 5.53 2.41
CA VAL A 34 -7.87 5.01 1.76
C VAL A 34 -8.09 3.55 2.13
N LEU A 35 -7.08 2.69 1.95
CA LEU A 35 -7.21 1.27 2.26
C LEU A 35 -7.45 1.00 3.74
N TYR A 36 -6.88 1.80 4.64
CA TYR A 36 -7.19 1.67 6.06
C TYR A 36 -8.66 1.95 6.38
N HIS A 37 -9.24 2.99 5.78
CA HIS A 37 -10.61 3.43 6.10
C HIS A 37 -11.69 2.71 5.29
N LEU A 38 -11.41 2.37 4.04
CA LEU A 38 -12.39 1.79 3.11
C LEU A 38 -12.12 0.31 2.78
N GLY A 39 -10.88 -0.16 2.94
CA GLY A 39 -10.45 -1.43 2.37
C GLY A 39 -10.56 -1.46 0.85
N GLY A 40 -10.69 -2.66 0.29
CA GLY A 40 -10.87 -2.91 -1.13
C GLY A 40 -9.56 -3.14 -1.87
N ILE A 41 -9.60 -2.83 -3.17
CA ILE A 41 -8.50 -3.04 -4.11
C ILE A 41 -7.99 -1.66 -4.55
N TYR A 42 -6.69 -1.44 -4.44
CA TYR A 42 -6.00 -0.27 -4.95
C TYR A 42 -5.12 -0.67 -6.14
N ILE A 43 -5.15 0.15 -7.20
CA ILE A 43 -4.34 -0.03 -8.40
C ILE A 43 -3.86 1.35 -8.87
N ASP A 44 -2.59 1.48 -9.25
CA ASP A 44 -2.07 2.69 -9.91
C ASP A 44 -2.78 2.88 -11.27
N MET A 45 -3.00 4.13 -11.69
CA MET A 45 -3.82 4.43 -12.88
C MET A 45 -3.17 4.02 -14.22
N ASP A 46 -1.86 3.76 -14.22
CA ASP A 46 -1.08 3.26 -15.35
C ASP A 46 -0.97 1.72 -15.35
N SER A 47 -1.64 1.06 -14.41
CA SER A 47 -1.68 -0.38 -14.24
C SER A 47 -3.09 -0.91 -14.50
N GLY A 48 -3.19 -2.05 -15.16
CA GLY A 48 -4.47 -2.69 -15.52
C GLY A 48 -4.53 -4.16 -15.10
N CYS A 49 -5.74 -4.72 -15.01
CA CYS A 49 -5.97 -6.11 -14.64
C CYS A 49 -6.64 -6.91 -15.77
N ASN A 50 -5.96 -7.92 -16.33
CA ASN A 50 -6.36 -8.58 -17.60
C ASN A 50 -7.44 -9.64 -17.39
N ARG A 51 -7.86 -9.81 -16.13
CA ARG A 51 -8.83 -10.78 -15.65
C ARG A 51 -9.79 -10.11 -14.67
N SER A 52 -10.90 -10.79 -14.41
CA SER A 52 -11.85 -10.37 -13.39
C SER A 52 -11.17 -10.35 -12.01
N PHE A 53 -11.50 -9.36 -11.19
CA PHE A 53 -11.10 -9.35 -9.78
C PHE A 53 -11.79 -10.44 -8.96
N GLU A 54 -12.87 -11.04 -9.47
CA GLU A 54 -13.57 -12.15 -8.81
C GLU A 54 -12.65 -13.36 -8.64
N ASP A 55 -11.90 -13.73 -9.67
CA ASP A 55 -10.94 -14.86 -9.61
C ASP A 55 -9.84 -14.58 -8.56
N LEU A 56 -9.37 -13.33 -8.49
CA LEU A 56 -8.37 -12.92 -7.51
C LEU A 56 -8.93 -12.99 -6.08
N LEU A 57 -10.15 -12.48 -5.88
CA LEU A 57 -10.79 -12.49 -4.58
C LEU A 57 -11.04 -13.92 -4.10
N ALA A 58 -11.57 -14.78 -4.97
CA ALA A 58 -11.77 -16.20 -4.65
C ALA A 58 -10.45 -16.89 -4.27
N THR A 59 -9.35 -16.57 -4.96
CA THR A 59 -8.01 -17.08 -4.62
C THR A 59 -7.56 -16.60 -3.24
N LEU A 60 -7.76 -15.31 -2.92
CA LEU A 60 -7.38 -14.74 -1.64
C LEU A 60 -8.21 -15.30 -0.48
N GLU A 61 -9.52 -15.44 -0.66
CA GLU A 61 -10.44 -16.04 0.31
C GLU A 61 -10.09 -17.52 0.55
N ALA A 62 -9.77 -18.27 -0.49
CA ALA A 62 -9.35 -19.67 -0.36
C ALA A 62 -8.00 -19.83 0.37
N LEU A 63 -7.10 -18.86 0.20
CA LEU A 63 -5.80 -18.86 0.87
C LEU A 63 -5.89 -18.43 2.35
N ASP A 64 -6.93 -17.70 2.73
CA ASP A 64 -7.04 -17.11 4.07
C ASP A 64 -8.49 -17.00 4.58
N PRO A 65 -9.24 -18.12 4.64
CA PRO A 65 -10.68 -18.10 4.87
C PRO A 65 -11.08 -17.55 6.25
N ASP A 66 -10.17 -17.66 7.23
CA ASP A 66 -10.42 -17.31 8.63
C ASP A 66 -9.78 -15.97 9.05
N SER A 67 -9.07 -15.27 8.14
CA SER A 67 -8.37 -14.04 8.51
C SER A 67 -9.32 -12.85 8.59
N PRO A 68 -9.45 -12.21 9.77
CA PRO A 68 -10.30 -11.02 9.90
C PRO A 68 -9.69 -9.81 9.20
N HIS A 69 -8.38 -9.84 8.95
CA HIS A 69 -7.63 -8.76 8.33
C HIS A 69 -6.69 -9.28 7.25
N LEU A 70 -7.21 -9.39 6.03
CA LEU A 70 -6.42 -9.67 4.84
C LEU A 70 -5.68 -8.40 4.38
N LEU A 71 -4.40 -8.54 4.07
CA LEU A 71 -3.62 -7.58 3.28
C LEU A 71 -2.70 -8.34 2.33
N ALA A 72 -2.80 -8.05 1.04
CA ALA A 72 -1.99 -8.69 0.01
C ALA A 72 -1.26 -7.64 -0.85
N PHE A 73 0.04 -7.87 -1.04
CA PHE A 73 0.88 -7.13 -1.97
C PHE A 73 1.32 -8.04 -3.10
N LEU A 74 1.53 -7.47 -4.29
CA LEU A 74 2.29 -8.14 -5.33
C LEU A 74 3.78 -8.06 -5.02
N THR A 75 4.54 -9.09 -5.41
CA THR A 75 6.00 -9.07 -5.36
C THR A 75 6.59 -9.13 -6.76
N ASP A 76 7.74 -8.49 -6.93
CA ASP A 76 8.64 -8.70 -8.05
C ASP A 76 9.89 -9.38 -7.49
N GLU A 77 10.40 -10.39 -8.20
CA GLU A 77 11.47 -11.29 -7.74
C GLU A 77 12.76 -10.53 -7.37
N GLY A 78 12.93 -9.29 -7.84
CA GLY A 78 14.09 -8.44 -7.55
C GLY A 78 13.98 -7.48 -6.35
N PHE A 79 12.78 -6.99 -6.00
CA PHE A 79 12.64 -5.81 -5.11
C PHE A 79 11.65 -5.98 -3.94
N GLY A 80 11.01 -7.13 -3.79
CA GLY A 80 10.23 -7.48 -2.59
C GLY A 80 8.77 -7.06 -2.65
N PHE A 81 8.44 -5.77 -2.72
CA PHE A 81 7.04 -5.31 -2.83
C PHE A 81 6.79 -4.36 -4.00
N LEU A 82 5.69 -4.62 -4.68
CA LEU A 82 5.09 -3.76 -5.66
C LEU A 82 3.89 -3.06 -5.02
N ILE A 83 4.00 -1.76 -4.83
CA ILE A 83 2.94 -0.96 -4.17
C ILE A 83 1.83 -0.54 -5.14
N TYR A 84 2.02 -0.75 -6.45
CA TYR A 84 1.07 -0.35 -7.48
C TYR A 84 -0.24 -1.16 -7.44
N PHE A 85 -0.27 -2.27 -6.69
CA PHE A 85 -1.46 -3.11 -6.51
C PHE A 85 -1.51 -3.61 -5.07
N ILE A 86 -2.62 -3.36 -4.38
CA ILE A 86 -2.81 -3.76 -2.98
C ILE A 86 -4.26 -4.21 -2.80
N VAL A 87 -4.46 -5.34 -2.14
CA VAL A 87 -5.79 -5.76 -1.65
C VAL A 87 -5.77 -5.69 -0.14
N SER A 88 -6.73 -5.01 0.47
CA SER A 88 -6.80 -4.93 1.92
C SER A 88 -8.23 -4.89 2.43
N THR A 89 -8.46 -5.53 3.57
CA THR A 89 -9.65 -5.28 4.39
C THR A 89 -9.52 -3.94 5.11
N ALA A 90 -10.65 -3.26 5.33
CA ALA A 90 -10.66 -2.05 6.14
C ALA A 90 -10.12 -2.34 7.54
N GLY A 91 -9.35 -1.41 8.09
CA GLY A 91 -8.81 -1.51 9.45
C GLY A 91 -7.54 -2.34 9.58
N HIS A 92 -6.92 -2.83 8.48
CA HIS A 92 -5.73 -3.67 8.59
C HIS A 92 -4.61 -2.97 9.41
N PRO A 93 -4.05 -3.63 10.45
CA PRO A 93 -3.13 -2.97 11.38
C PRO A 93 -1.82 -2.47 10.74
N LEU A 94 -1.36 -3.09 9.65
CA LEU A 94 -0.20 -2.58 8.90
C LEU A 94 -0.47 -1.18 8.34
N HIS A 95 -1.65 -0.90 7.77
CA HIS A 95 -1.94 0.45 7.27
C HIS A 95 -1.97 1.48 8.39
N LYS A 96 -2.53 1.13 9.57
CA LYS A 96 -2.46 2.00 10.75
C LYS A 96 -1.01 2.29 11.17
N ARG A 97 -0.15 1.27 11.13
CA ARG A 97 1.29 1.42 11.39
C ARG A 97 1.94 2.34 10.36
N LEU A 98 1.64 2.17 9.08
CA LEU A 98 2.16 3.02 8.01
C LEU A 98 1.75 4.48 8.26
N ILE A 99 0.46 4.77 8.41
CA ILE A 99 -0.02 6.15 8.63
C ILE A 99 0.63 6.80 9.86
N SER A 100 0.69 6.06 10.98
CA SER A 100 1.25 6.60 12.23
C SER A 100 2.76 6.87 12.18
N ARG A 101 3.51 6.25 11.26
CA ARG A 101 4.98 6.35 11.19
C ARG A 101 5.48 7.23 10.05
N LEU A 102 4.63 7.66 9.12
CA LEU A 102 5.03 8.49 7.96
C LEU A 102 5.76 9.78 8.34
N HIS A 103 5.42 10.39 9.49
CA HIS A 103 6.09 11.60 9.97
C HIS A 103 7.60 11.39 10.21
N LEU A 104 8.01 10.18 10.63
CA LEU A 104 9.42 9.85 10.90
C LEU A 104 10.26 9.73 9.64
N PHE A 105 9.62 9.60 8.46
CA PHE A 105 10.27 9.37 7.18
C PHE A 105 10.10 10.57 6.22
N ASN A 106 9.53 11.68 6.68
CA ASN A 106 9.32 12.88 5.87
C ASN A 106 10.63 13.68 5.68
N TYR A 107 11.58 13.09 4.96
CA TYR A 107 12.86 13.71 4.59
C TYR A 107 12.87 14.14 3.14
N ASN A 108 13.50 15.27 2.86
CA ASN A 108 13.74 15.75 1.50
C ASN A 108 15.20 15.46 1.12
N PHE A 109 15.43 14.49 0.25
CA PHE A 109 16.74 14.18 -0.29
C PHE A 109 17.04 15.04 -1.52
N LEU A 110 18.32 15.14 -1.90
CA LEU A 110 18.77 15.89 -3.07
C LEU A 110 18.05 15.42 -4.35
N PHE A 111 17.82 14.11 -4.47
CA PHE A 111 17.14 13.51 -5.62
C PHE A 111 15.65 13.27 -5.33
N HIS A 112 14.80 13.72 -6.25
CA HIS A 112 13.34 13.56 -6.20
C HIS A 112 12.92 12.10 -6.02
N TYR A 113 13.50 11.20 -6.81
CA TYR A 113 13.21 9.76 -6.76
C TYR A 113 13.46 9.17 -5.37
N LEU A 114 14.63 9.44 -4.77
CA LEU A 114 14.97 8.95 -3.42
C LEU A 114 14.01 9.49 -2.36
N THR A 115 13.60 10.75 -2.50
CA THR A 115 12.59 11.34 -1.61
C THR A 115 11.28 10.57 -1.67
N ALA A 116 10.73 10.32 -2.86
CA ALA A 116 9.50 9.56 -3.02
C ALA A 116 9.65 8.13 -2.47
N TYR A 117 10.69 7.43 -2.92
CA TYR A 117 10.94 6.02 -2.62
C TYR A 117 11.11 5.72 -1.12
N ILE A 118 11.83 6.59 -0.38
CA ILE A 118 12.17 6.39 1.04
C ILE A 118 11.11 6.96 1.98
N SER A 119 10.45 8.07 1.63
CA SER A 119 9.60 8.78 2.58
C SER A 119 8.23 8.14 2.78
N ALA A 120 7.55 7.82 1.67
CA ALA A 120 6.21 7.25 1.67
C ALA A 120 6.07 6.08 0.67
N GLY A 121 7.06 5.88 -0.21
CA GLY A 121 7.06 4.89 -1.27
C GLY A 121 7.44 3.46 -0.85
N PRO A 122 7.91 2.63 -1.80
CA PRO A 122 8.06 1.18 -1.58
C PRO A 122 9.00 0.81 -0.44
N LEU A 123 10.16 1.46 -0.32
CA LEU A 123 11.13 1.13 0.71
C LEU A 123 10.61 1.43 2.12
N TYR A 124 9.83 2.51 2.25
CA TYR A 124 9.14 2.81 3.50
C TYR A 124 8.21 1.66 3.91
N VAL A 125 7.38 1.19 2.99
CA VAL A 125 6.44 0.08 3.23
C VAL A 125 7.18 -1.20 3.60
N ILE A 126 8.23 -1.56 2.85
CA ILE A 126 9.07 -2.73 3.12
C ILE A 126 9.66 -2.68 4.54
N ILE A 127 10.20 -1.53 4.96
CA ILE A 127 10.75 -1.38 6.31
C ILE A 127 9.65 -1.56 7.36
N GLN A 128 8.49 -0.95 7.17
CA GLN A 128 7.41 -1.04 8.16
C GLN A 128 6.80 -2.43 8.25
N GLU A 129 6.68 -3.14 7.13
CA GLU A 129 6.21 -4.53 7.06
C GLU A 129 7.19 -5.48 7.75
N ARG A 130 8.50 -5.37 7.50
CA ARG A 130 9.50 -6.21 8.20
C ARG A 130 9.53 -6.00 9.71
N LEU A 131 9.19 -4.78 10.16
CA LEU A 131 9.09 -4.45 11.58
C LEU A 131 7.70 -4.76 12.16
N PHE A 132 6.74 -5.15 11.33
CA PHE A 132 5.40 -5.53 11.73
C PHE A 132 5.40 -7.01 12.13
N LYS A 133 5.08 -7.29 13.39
CA LYS A 133 4.91 -8.67 13.86
C LYS A 133 3.54 -9.18 13.44
N SER A 134 3.48 -9.87 12.30
CA SER A 134 2.25 -10.55 11.86
C SER A 134 1.87 -11.63 12.88
N SER A 135 0.58 -11.68 13.23
CA SER A 135 -0.04 -12.78 13.98
C SER A 135 -0.99 -13.53 13.06
N ASP A 136 -1.49 -14.69 13.47
CA ASP A 136 -2.42 -15.51 12.67
C ASP A 136 -3.71 -14.76 12.26
N GLN A 137 -4.04 -13.64 12.92
CA GLN A 137 -5.20 -12.79 12.62
C GLN A 137 -4.87 -11.54 11.77
N GLN A 138 -3.61 -11.32 11.39
CA GLN A 138 -3.13 -10.08 10.77
C GLN A 138 -2.15 -10.41 9.65
N VAL A 139 -2.57 -11.27 8.74
CA VAL A 139 -1.64 -11.90 7.83
C VAL A 139 -1.40 -11.03 6.60
N VAL A 140 -0.15 -10.64 6.43
CA VAL A 140 0.34 -9.98 5.21
C VAL A 140 0.72 -11.07 4.21
N ARG A 141 0.02 -11.12 3.08
CA ARG A 141 0.25 -12.04 1.98
C ARG A 141 1.09 -11.38 0.90
N ILE A 142 1.99 -12.18 0.33
CA ILE A 142 2.83 -11.78 -0.78
C ILE A 142 2.44 -12.64 -1.97
N LEU A 143 1.86 -12.02 -2.99
CA LEU A 143 1.42 -12.67 -4.21
C LEU A 143 2.58 -12.70 -5.20
N THR A 144 3.03 -13.90 -5.55
CA THR A 144 4.24 -14.16 -6.33
C THR A 144 4.12 -13.77 -7.81
N SER A 145 5.26 -13.80 -8.51
CA SER A 145 5.43 -13.53 -9.93
C SER A 145 4.38 -14.23 -10.81
N THR A 146 4.04 -15.47 -10.46
CA THR A 146 2.97 -16.24 -11.10
C THR A 146 1.63 -15.50 -11.05
N VAL A 147 1.20 -15.02 -9.87
CA VAL A 147 -0.07 -14.30 -9.71
C VAL A 147 -0.03 -12.96 -10.44
N THR A 148 1.06 -12.19 -10.31
CA THR A 148 1.26 -10.93 -11.08
C THR A 148 1.06 -11.14 -12.57
N ASN A 149 1.71 -12.14 -13.18
CA ASN A 149 1.62 -12.36 -14.63
C ASN A 149 0.22 -12.77 -15.09
N TYR A 150 -0.58 -13.38 -14.22
CA TYR A 150 -1.96 -13.76 -14.53
C TYR A 150 -2.95 -12.61 -14.37
N PHE A 151 -2.70 -11.69 -13.44
CA PHE A 151 -3.67 -10.67 -13.07
C PHE A 151 -3.29 -9.27 -13.57
N VAL A 152 -2.03 -8.84 -13.48
CA VAL A 152 -1.65 -7.44 -13.72
C VAL A 152 -0.69 -7.30 -14.90
N TRP A 153 -0.97 -6.32 -15.77
CA TRP A 153 -0.03 -5.88 -16.80
C TRP A 153 0.21 -4.37 -16.67
N ARG A 154 1.43 -3.92 -16.98
CA ARG A 154 1.75 -2.48 -17.06
C ARG A 154 1.39 -1.98 -18.45
N ALA A 155 0.74 -0.83 -18.55
CA ALA A 155 0.67 -0.12 -19.83
C ALA A 155 2.08 0.39 -20.17
N GLU A 156 2.56 0.15 -21.39
CA GLU A 156 3.75 0.84 -21.89
C GLU A 156 3.43 2.33 -21.98
N GLY A 157 4.10 3.12 -21.14
CA GLY A 157 4.05 4.59 -21.16
C GLY A 157 5.04 5.17 -22.15
#